data_AF-A0A971YPM5-F1
#
_entry.id   AF-A0A971YPM5-F1
#
_cell.length_a   1.000
_cell.length_b   1.000
_cell.length_c   1.000
_cell.angle_alpha   90.00
_cell.angle_beta   90.00
_cell.angle_gamma   90.00
#
_symmetry.space_group_name_H-M   'P 1'
#
loop_
_entity.id
_entity.type
_entity.pdbx_description
1 polymer ?
#
loop_
_entity_poly.entity_id
_entity_poly.type
_entity_poly.pdbx_seq_one_letter_code
_entity_poly.pdbx_strand_id
1 'polypeptide(L)'
;MRRIIDVEERLPLATTLPLSLQHLFAMFGATILVPILTGLNPSLALLGSGLGTFTYILCTQGKIPAYLGSSFAFIVPIQVATKYYGVSAALGGCFVAGLVYVVVAGIIKKIGTRWLDRLLPPVVVGSVVIVIGLALAGTAVDMAGLIPKDGETINLLASPNVWTSLFTLAVAVIGSMYFKGILSVIPILVAIIAGYVFAFTQGLVDLTPVLEANWFALPPFETPSFSLPAILLIAPVAVVSITEHIGHLLVTENI
;
A
#
# COMPACT_ATOMS: atom_id res chain seq x y z
N MET A 1 26.47 4.73 -17.57
CA MET A 1 26.02 4.09 -16.32
C MET A 1 24.98 5.01 -15.67
N ARG A 2 23.85 4.50 -15.18
CA ARG A 2 22.89 5.32 -14.43
C ARG A 2 23.55 5.71 -13.09
N ARG A 3 23.50 6.99 -12.71
CA ARG A 3 23.96 7.45 -11.38
C ARG A 3 23.07 6.81 -10.32
N ILE A 4 23.68 6.13 -9.35
CA ILE A 4 22.99 5.59 -8.18
C ILE A 4 23.02 6.69 -7.11
N ILE A 5 21.87 6.99 -6.53
CA ILE A 5 21.72 7.98 -5.46
C ILE A 5 21.76 7.19 -4.16
N ASP A 6 22.68 7.55 -3.26
CA ASP A 6 22.87 6.85 -1.99
C ASP A 6 21.88 7.33 -0.91
N VAL A 7 21.69 6.54 0.14
CA VAL A 7 20.73 6.80 1.23
C VAL A 7 21.03 8.11 1.96
N GLU A 8 22.32 8.43 2.15
CA GLU A 8 22.74 9.66 2.82
C GLU A 8 22.81 10.87 1.88
N GLU A 9 22.66 10.66 0.56
CA GLU A 9 22.82 11.70 -0.44
C GLU A 9 21.61 12.65 -0.46
N ARG A 10 21.87 13.94 -0.18
CA ARG A 10 20.84 14.97 -0.26
C ARG A 10 20.84 15.64 -1.63
N LEU A 11 19.84 15.29 -2.43
CA LEU A 11 19.63 15.89 -3.73
C LEU A 11 19.04 17.32 -3.65
N PRO A 12 19.27 18.15 -4.67
CA PRO A 12 18.58 19.43 -4.81
C PRO A 12 17.06 19.28 -4.77
N LEU A 13 16.35 20.28 -4.23
CA LEU A 13 14.89 20.26 -4.10
C LEU A 13 14.18 20.02 -5.45
N ALA A 14 14.74 20.54 -6.54
CA ALA A 14 14.20 20.37 -7.90
C ALA A 14 14.15 18.89 -8.35
N THR A 15 15.03 18.04 -7.81
CA THR A 15 15.04 16.60 -8.06
C THR A 15 14.31 15.81 -6.98
N THR A 16 14.41 16.25 -5.71
CA THR A 16 13.78 15.55 -4.58
C THR A 16 12.26 15.61 -4.62
N LEU A 17 11.67 16.74 -5.04
CA LEU A 17 10.21 16.91 -5.09
C LEU A 17 9.55 15.92 -6.08
N PRO A 18 9.98 15.81 -7.36
CA PRO A 18 9.45 14.81 -8.28
C PRO A 18 9.60 13.36 -7.78
N LEU A 19 10.75 13.03 -7.19
CA LEU A 19 11.01 11.68 -6.66
C LEU A 19 10.13 11.36 -5.43
N SER A 20 9.88 12.35 -4.58
CA SER A 20 9.00 12.21 -3.41
C SER A 20 7.55 12.02 -3.86
N LEU A 21 7.10 12.79 -4.86
CA LEU A 21 5.77 12.60 -5.46
C LEU A 21 5.65 11.23 -6.11
N GLN A 22 6.68 10.74 -6.79
CA GLN A 22 6.68 9.39 -7.33
C GLN A 22 6.49 8.33 -6.23
N HIS A 23 7.22 8.42 -5.11
CA HIS A 23 7.03 7.49 -4.00
C HIS A 23 5.62 7.55 -3.43
N LEU A 24 5.08 8.77 -3.27
CA LEU A 24 3.70 8.97 -2.83
C LEU A 24 2.74 8.23 -3.77
N PHE A 25 2.78 8.48 -5.07
CA PHE A 25 1.86 7.87 -6.03
C PHE A 25 2.09 6.36 -6.22
N ALA A 26 3.32 5.88 -6.08
CA ALA A 26 3.62 4.45 -6.12
C ALA A 26 2.96 3.69 -4.96
N MET A 27 2.95 4.27 -3.76
CA MET A 27 2.37 3.64 -2.56
C MET A 27 0.89 4.00 -2.34
N PHE A 28 0.41 5.07 -2.98
CA PHE A 28 -0.94 5.61 -2.79
C PHE A 28 -2.02 4.57 -3.03
N GLY A 29 -2.01 3.91 -4.20
CA GLY A 29 -3.05 2.97 -4.60
C GLY A 29 -3.25 1.85 -3.57
N ALA A 30 -2.16 1.19 -3.15
CA ALA A 30 -2.20 0.16 -2.13
C ALA A 30 -2.65 0.69 -0.76
N THR A 31 -2.18 1.87 -0.38
CA THR A 31 -2.45 2.48 0.93
C THR A 31 -3.91 2.87 1.09
N ILE A 32 -4.56 3.38 0.04
CA ILE A 32 -6.00 3.73 0.07
C ILE A 32 -6.92 2.53 -0.21
N LEU A 33 -6.44 1.49 -0.90
CA LEU A 33 -7.27 0.35 -1.25
C LEU A 33 -7.74 -0.41 -0.01
N VAL A 34 -6.84 -0.72 0.92
CA VAL A 34 -7.19 -1.44 2.16
C VAL A 34 -8.30 -0.74 2.95
N PRO A 35 -8.19 0.55 3.30
CA PRO A 35 -9.25 1.22 4.06
C PRO A 35 -10.58 1.25 3.30
N ILE A 36 -10.56 1.47 1.98
CA ILE A 36 -11.78 1.41 1.15
C ILE A 36 -12.44 0.03 1.22
N LEU A 37 -11.67 -1.05 1.06
CA LEU A 37 -12.20 -2.41 1.08
C LEU A 37 -12.66 -2.86 2.47
N THR A 38 -12.12 -2.27 3.53
CA THR A 38 -12.39 -2.67 4.91
C THR A 38 -13.39 -1.76 5.64
N GLY A 39 -13.82 -0.68 5.00
CA GLY A 39 -14.71 0.32 5.59
C GLY A 39 -14.01 1.30 6.53
N LEU A 40 -12.68 1.36 6.53
CA LEU A 40 -11.90 2.34 7.29
C LEU A 40 -11.75 3.65 6.50
N ASN A 41 -11.45 4.75 7.19
CA ASN A 41 -11.23 6.03 6.55
C ASN A 41 -9.87 6.11 5.82
N PRO A 42 -9.82 6.36 4.49
CA PRO A 42 -8.57 6.42 3.75
C PRO A 42 -7.66 7.59 4.14
N SER A 43 -8.21 8.73 4.53
CA SER A 43 -7.43 9.90 4.99
C SER A 43 -6.71 9.59 6.30
N LEU A 44 -7.34 8.85 7.21
CA LEU A 44 -6.70 8.39 8.45
C LEU A 44 -5.57 7.38 8.16
N ALA A 45 -5.77 6.47 7.21
CA ALA A 45 -4.74 5.53 6.79
C ALA A 45 -3.53 6.24 6.15
N LEU A 46 -3.75 7.24 5.29
CA LEU A 46 -2.69 8.05 4.70
C LEU A 46 -1.93 8.86 5.77
N LEU A 47 -2.64 9.46 6.72
CA LEU A 47 -2.02 10.16 7.85
C LEU A 47 -1.17 9.20 8.69
N GLY A 48 -1.72 8.04 9.05
CA GLY A 48 -1.02 7.01 9.84
C GLY A 48 0.20 6.45 9.11
N SER A 49 0.09 6.21 7.80
CA SER A 49 1.20 5.80 6.93
C SER A 49 2.33 6.84 6.89
N GLY A 50 2.00 8.12 6.73
CA GLY A 50 2.97 9.22 6.76
C GLY A 50 3.67 9.34 8.10
N LEU A 51 2.91 9.41 9.20
CA LEU A 51 3.45 9.49 10.56
C LEU A 51 4.27 8.24 10.92
N GLY A 52 3.81 7.06 10.51
CA GLY A 52 4.52 5.80 10.68
C GLY A 52 5.85 5.80 9.93
N THR A 53 5.87 6.27 8.69
CA THR A 53 7.10 6.38 7.88
C THR A 53 8.11 7.34 8.51
N PHE A 54 7.66 8.50 9.01
CA PHE A 54 8.55 9.39 9.76
C PHE A 54 9.10 8.73 11.02
N THR A 55 8.24 8.04 11.79
CA THR A 55 8.65 7.31 12.99
C THR A 55 9.68 6.22 12.64
N TYR A 56 9.47 5.49 11.55
CA TYR A 56 10.38 4.46 11.05
C TYR A 56 11.75 5.02 10.68
N ILE A 57 11.79 6.12 9.92
CA ILE A 57 13.03 6.78 9.53
C ILE A 57 13.79 7.28 10.77
N LEU A 58 13.09 7.84 11.76
CA LEU A 58 13.69 8.26 13.03
C LEU A 58 14.25 7.08 13.83
N CYS A 59 13.50 5.99 13.96
CA CYS A 59 13.94 4.79 14.67
C CYS A 59 15.13 4.09 13.99
N THR A 60 15.20 4.13 12.66
CA THR A 60 16.30 3.54 11.87
C THR A 60 17.46 4.50 11.63
N GLN A 61 17.39 5.72 12.17
CA GLN A 61 18.40 6.78 12.00
C GLN A 61 18.64 7.16 10.53
N GLY A 62 17.63 7.01 9.67
CA GLY A 62 17.73 7.29 8.24
C GLY A 62 18.60 6.32 7.45
N LYS A 63 18.94 5.14 8.01
CA LYS A 63 19.80 4.16 7.34
C LYS A 63 19.06 3.19 6.43
N ILE A 64 17.75 3.06 6.61
CA ILE A 64 16.92 2.10 5.86
C ILE A 64 15.84 2.88 5.08
N PRO A 65 15.93 2.94 3.74
CA PRO A 65 14.93 3.60 2.92
C PRO A 65 13.67 2.72 2.81
N ALA A 66 12.65 3.01 3.60
CA ALA A 66 11.37 2.32 3.52
C ALA A 66 10.18 3.27 3.71
N TYR A 67 9.08 2.95 3.03
CA TYR A 67 7.78 3.61 3.19
C TYR A 67 6.78 2.62 3.79
N LEU A 68 6.01 3.04 4.79
CA LEU A 68 5.01 2.18 5.43
C LEU A 68 3.64 2.39 4.79
N GLY A 69 3.16 1.40 4.03
CA GLY A 69 1.81 1.38 3.46
C GLY A 69 0.85 0.47 4.21
N SER A 70 -0.40 0.41 3.74
CA SER A 70 -1.40 -0.54 4.26
C SER A 70 -1.06 -1.98 3.85
N SER A 71 -1.03 -2.92 4.81
CA SER A 71 -0.73 -4.33 4.51
C SER A 71 -1.98 -5.09 4.05
N PHE A 72 -1.85 -5.77 2.93
CA PHE A 72 -2.93 -6.53 2.31
C PHE A 72 -3.29 -7.82 3.06
N ALA A 73 -2.35 -8.36 3.86
CA ALA A 73 -2.60 -9.50 4.73
C ALA A 73 -3.76 -9.24 5.72
N PHE A 74 -4.04 -7.98 6.02
CA PHE A 74 -5.07 -7.58 6.97
C PHE A 74 -6.45 -7.36 6.36
N ILE A 75 -6.62 -7.38 5.02
CA ILE A 75 -7.92 -7.05 4.38
C ILE A 75 -9.05 -7.96 4.89
N VAL A 76 -8.92 -9.27 4.71
CA VAL A 76 -9.96 -10.23 5.10
C VAL A 76 -10.23 -10.20 6.61
N PRO A 77 -9.19 -10.24 7.48
CA PRO A 77 -9.38 -10.08 8.91
C PRO A 77 -10.14 -8.81 9.31
N ILE A 78 -9.73 -7.65 8.80
CA ILE A 78 -10.38 -6.38 9.13
C ILE A 78 -11.81 -6.36 8.58
N GLN A 79 -12.06 -6.83 7.36
CA GLN A 79 -13.41 -6.91 6.79
C GLN A 79 -14.37 -7.71 7.68
N VAL A 80 -13.93 -8.89 8.15
CA VAL A 80 -14.73 -9.72 9.04
C VAL A 80 -14.93 -9.02 10.39
N ALA A 81 -13.88 -8.40 10.94
CA ALA A 81 -13.98 -7.67 12.19
C ALA A 81 -14.94 -6.47 12.11
N THR A 82 -14.83 -5.67 11.04
CA THR A 82 -15.72 -4.53 10.78
C THR A 82 -17.16 -4.99 10.62
N LYS A 83 -17.41 -6.08 9.88
CA LYS A 83 -18.76 -6.60 9.63
C LYS A 83 -19.47 -7.08 10.88
N TYR A 84 -18.78 -7.80 11.77
CA TYR A 84 -19.41 -8.44 12.94
C TYR A 84 -19.25 -7.66 14.24
N TYR A 85 -18.20 -6.85 14.39
CA TYR A 85 -17.85 -6.17 15.64
C TYR A 85 -17.72 -4.64 15.48
N GLY A 86 -17.84 -4.11 14.27
CA GLY A 86 -17.74 -2.68 13.97
C GLY A 86 -16.31 -2.18 13.78
N VAL A 87 -16.19 -0.97 13.24
CA VAL A 87 -14.90 -0.35 12.88
C VAL A 87 -14.02 -0.12 14.11
N SER A 88 -14.58 0.38 15.21
CA SER A 88 -13.83 0.61 16.46
C SER A 88 -13.18 -0.68 16.99
N ALA A 89 -13.84 -1.83 16.86
CA ALA A 89 -13.29 -3.12 17.26
C ALA A 89 -12.16 -3.58 16.35
N ALA A 90 -12.31 -3.37 15.04
CA ALA A 90 -11.25 -3.65 14.07
C ALA A 90 -10.01 -2.78 14.34
N LEU A 91 -10.18 -1.49 14.62
CA LEU A 91 -9.09 -0.59 15.03
C LEU A 91 -8.40 -1.05 16.32
N GLY A 92 -9.15 -1.53 17.31
CA GLY A 92 -8.59 -2.14 18.52
C GLY A 92 -7.76 -3.39 18.21
N GLY A 93 -8.21 -4.25 17.30
CA GLY A 93 -7.45 -5.39 16.80
C GLY A 93 -6.15 -4.98 16.10
N CYS A 94 -6.20 -3.96 15.23
CA CYS A 94 -5.02 -3.40 14.57
C CYS A 94 -4.02 -2.80 15.56
N PHE A 95 -4.50 -2.13 16.62
CA PHE A 95 -3.64 -1.61 17.68
C PHE A 95 -2.89 -2.75 18.41
N VAL A 96 -3.59 -3.84 18.73
CA VAL A 96 -2.97 -5.01 19.37
C VAL A 96 -1.99 -5.71 18.40
N ALA A 97 -2.29 -5.80 17.11
CA ALA A 97 -1.33 -6.25 16.09
C ALA A 97 -0.05 -5.38 16.11
N GLY A 98 -0.20 -4.05 16.24
CA GLY A 98 0.88 -3.11 16.52
C GLY A 98 1.76 -3.51 17.71
N LEU A 99 1.13 -3.83 18.84
CA LEU A 99 1.83 -4.28 20.04
C LEU A 99 2.56 -5.62 19.82
N VAL A 100 1.99 -6.54 19.03
CA VAL A 100 2.68 -7.79 18.66
C VAL A 100 4.00 -7.49 17.95
N TYR A 101 4.05 -6.54 17.00
CA TYR A 101 5.32 -6.14 16.38
C TYR A 101 6.33 -5.64 17.40
N VAL A 102 5.91 -4.79 18.34
CA VAL A 102 6.80 -4.23 19.38
C VAL A 102 7.36 -5.34 20.28
N VAL A 103 6.52 -6.31 20.67
CA VAL A 103 6.95 -7.46 21.47
C VAL A 103 7.97 -8.30 20.69
N VAL A 104 7.67 -8.63 19.43
CA VAL A 104 8.58 -9.43 18.59
C VAL A 104 9.90 -8.68 18.34
N ALA A 105 9.86 -7.38 18.09
CA ALA A 105 11.06 -6.56 17.97
C ALA A 105 11.91 -6.59 19.25
N GLY A 106 11.27 -6.56 20.43
CA GLY A 106 11.93 -6.72 21.72
C GLY A 106 12.59 -8.10 21.90
N ILE A 107 11.95 -9.16 21.41
CA ILE A 107 12.51 -10.53 21.41
C ILE A 107 13.73 -10.59 20.48
N ILE A 108 13.62 -10.07 19.26
CA ILE A 108 14.73 -10.02 18.29
C ILE A 108 15.92 -9.25 18.88
N LYS A 109 15.68 -8.12 19.56
CA LYS A 109 16.73 -7.34 20.23
C LYS A 109 17.50 -8.14 21.29
N LYS A 110 16.85 -9.09 21.97
CA LYS A 110 17.47 -9.90 23.04
C LYS A 110 18.13 -11.19 22.55
N ILE A 111 17.47 -11.91 21.63
CA ILE A 111 17.85 -13.28 21.23
C ILE A 111 18.54 -13.29 19.86
N GLY A 112 18.49 -12.18 19.12
CA GLY A 112 18.98 -12.07 17.75
C GLY A 112 17.98 -12.61 16.72
N THR A 113 18.42 -12.68 15.45
CA THR A 113 17.59 -13.04 14.28
C THR A 113 17.71 -14.51 13.87
N ARG A 114 18.68 -15.28 14.39
CA ARG A 114 18.96 -16.66 13.90
C ARG A 114 17.80 -17.65 13.99
N TRP A 115 16.90 -17.46 14.95
CA TRP A 115 15.71 -18.31 15.08
C TRP A 115 14.69 -18.03 13.97
N LEU A 116 14.68 -16.79 13.47
CA LEU A 116 13.81 -16.29 12.43
C LEU A 116 14.19 -16.91 11.08
N ASP A 117 15.49 -17.03 10.79
CA ASP A 117 15.99 -17.68 9.57
C ASP A 117 15.56 -19.16 9.48
N ARG A 118 15.40 -19.83 10.63
CA ARG A 118 14.90 -21.21 10.71
C ARG A 118 13.38 -21.29 10.57
N LEU A 119 12.67 -20.32 11.11
CA LEU A 119 11.20 -20.28 11.11
C LEU A 119 10.66 -19.79 9.76
N LEU A 120 11.41 -18.91 9.10
CA LEU A 120 11.08 -18.20 7.88
C LEU A 120 12.19 -18.38 6.83
N PRO A 121 12.49 -19.61 6.40
CA PRO A 121 13.45 -19.82 5.33
C PRO A 121 12.95 -19.11 4.03
N PRO A 122 13.85 -18.77 3.09
CA PRO A 122 13.49 -18.01 1.88
C PRO A 122 12.32 -18.58 1.08
N VAL A 123 12.16 -19.92 1.09
CA VAL A 123 11.02 -20.60 0.45
C VAL A 123 9.68 -20.23 1.08
N VAL A 124 9.61 -20.03 2.40
CA VAL A 124 8.40 -19.62 3.11
C VAL A 124 8.11 -18.14 2.85
N VAL A 125 9.13 -17.28 3.00
CA VAL A 125 8.99 -15.83 2.78
C VAL A 125 8.52 -15.55 1.35
N GLY A 126 9.19 -16.14 0.35
CA GLY A 126 8.82 -15.98 -1.05
C GLY A 126 7.40 -16.49 -1.35
N SER A 127 7.02 -17.64 -0.79
CA SER A 127 5.68 -18.21 -0.96
C SER A 127 4.60 -17.31 -0.36
N VAL A 128 4.82 -16.75 0.84
CA VAL A 128 3.88 -15.81 1.48
C VAL A 128 3.73 -14.54 0.64
N VAL A 129 4.83 -13.95 0.16
CA VAL A 129 4.79 -12.75 -0.70
C VAL A 129 4.02 -13.01 -1.99
N ILE A 130 4.24 -14.15 -2.64
CA ILE A 130 3.49 -14.54 -3.86
C ILE A 130 2.00 -14.70 -3.56
N VAL A 131 1.64 -15.35 -2.46
CA VAL A 131 0.22 -15.54 -2.08
C VAL A 131 -0.46 -14.21 -1.78
N ILE A 132 0.21 -13.29 -1.05
CA ILE A 132 -0.32 -11.95 -0.79
C ILE A 132 -0.55 -11.20 -2.10
N GLY A 133 0.41 -11.24 -3.03
CA GLY A 133 0.27 -10.60 -4.34
C GLY A 133 -0.85 -11.19 -5.19
N LEU A 134 -0.94 -12.52 -5.28
CA LEU A 134 -1.98 -13.22 -6.05
C LEU A 134 -3.38 -13.04 -5.44
N ALA A 135 -3.49 -12.96 -4.11
CA ALA A 135 -4.77 -12.72 -3.44
C ALA A 135 -5.43 -11.40 -3.88
N LEU A 136 -4.65 -10.43 -4.36
CA LEU A 136 -5.12 -9.12 -4.82
C LEU A 136 -5.39 -9.06 -6.31
N ALA A 137 -4.93 -10.04 -7.09
CA ALA A 137 -5.15 -10.07 -8.53
C ALA A 137 -6.64 -9.96 -8.85
N GLY A 138 -7.50 -10.65 -8.08
CA GLY A 138 -8.96 -10.54 -8.21
C GLY A 138 -9.46 -9.11 -8.03
N THR A 139 -9.04 -8.42 -6.98
CA THR A 139 -9.42 -7.01 -6.75
C THR A 139 -8.92 -6.06 -7.83
N ALA A 140 -7.70 -6.28 -8.35
CA ALA A 140 -7.14 -5.46 -9.41
C ALA A 140 -7.91 -5.64 -10.73
N VAL A 141 -8.26 -6.87 -11.09
CA VAL A 141 -9.04 -7.19 -12.30
C VAL A 141 -10.47 -6.66 -12.19
N ASP A 142 -11.08 -6.74 -11.00
CA ASP A 142 -12.40 -6.14 -10.72
C ASP A 142 -12.39 -4.62 -10.88
N MET A 143 -11.43 -3.93 -10.24
CA MET A 143 -11.28 -2.48 -10.36
C MET A 143 -10.93 -2.01 -11.78
N ALA A 144 -10.26 -2.86 -12.56
CA ALA A 144 -9.99 -2.59 -13.98
C ALA A 144 -11.24 -2.71 -14.87
N GLY A 145 -12.36 -3.21 -14.34
CA GLY A 145 -13.61 -3.44 -15.06
C GLY A 145 -13.60 -4.70 -15.95
N LEU A 146 -12.66 -5.62 -15.70
CA LEU A 146 -12.47 -6.82 -16.51
C LEU A 146 -13.30 -8.02 -16.01
N ILE A 147 -13.93 -7.91 -14.84
CA ILE A 147 -14.85 -8.92 -14.30
C ILE A 147 -16.31 -8.51 -14.60
N PRO A 148 -17.12 -9.39 -15.22
CA PRO A 148 -18.56 -9.22 -15.34
C PRO A 148 -19.23 -9.07 -13.97
N LYS A 149 -19.99 -7.99 -13.75
CA LYS A 149 -20.91 -7.92 -12.62
C LYS A 149 -22.11 -8.82 -12.88
N ASP A 150 -22.59 -9.49 -11.85
CA ASP A 150 -23.68 -10.48 -11.95
C ASP A 150 -24.89 -9.91 -12.70
N GLY A 151 -25.22 -10.52 -13.85
CA GLY A 151 -26.38 -10.17 -14.68
C GLY A 151 -26.13 -9.15 -15.80
N GLU A 152 -24.93 -8.56 -15.92
CA GLU A 152 -24.59 -7.65 -17.01
C GLU A 152 -23.74 -8.32 -18.10
N THR A 153 -24.21 -8.26 -19.36
CA THR A 153 -23.33 -8.49 -20.51
C THR A 153 -22.39 -7.31 -20.66
N ILE A 154 -21.21 -7.40 -20.04
CA ILE A 154 -20.18 -6.40 -20.26
C ILE A 154 -19.76 -6.50 -21.74
N ASN A 155 -20.07 -5.47 -22.51
CA ASN A 155 -19.32 -5.20 -23.72
C ASN A 155 -17.92 -4.76 -23.28
N LEU A 156 -17.01 -5.74 -23.15
CA LEU A 156 -15.60 -5.55 -22.75
C LEU A 156 -14.91 -4.48 -23.62
N LEU A 157 -15.41 -4.28 -24.85
CA LEU A 157 -14.92 -3.30 -25.82
C LEU A 157 -15.59 -1.91 -25.72
N ALA A 158 -16.63 -1.73 -24.90
CA ALA A 158 -17.37 -0.46 -24.79
C ALA A 158 -17.36 0.15 -23.39
N SER A 159 -16.83 -0.56 -22.38
CA SER A 159 -16.74 -0.02 -21.02
C SER A 159 -15.60 1.02 -20.92
N PRO A 160 -15.90 2.28 -20.56
CA PRO A 160 -14.86 3.31 -20.45
C PRO A 160 -13.83 3.00 -19.34
N ASN A 161 -14.22 2.22 -18.32
CA ASN A 161 -13.32 1.77 -17.25
C ASN A 161 -12.22 0.83 -17.77
N VAL A 162 -12.59 -0.10 -18.66
CA VAL A 162 -11.65 -1.07 -19.26
C VAL A 162 -10.64 -0.36 -20.16
N TRP A 163 -11.12 0.56 -21.00
CA TRP A 163 -10.22 1.35 -21.85
C TRP A 163 -9.28 2.23 -21.03
N THR A 164 -9.77 2.82 -19.95
CA THR A 164 -8.94 3.65 -19.06
C THR A 164 -7.87 2.81 -18.35
N SER A 165 -8.21 1.63 -17.84
CA SER A 165 -7.26 0.74 -17.17
C SER A 165 -6.21 0.20 -18.14
N LEU A 166 -6.61 -0.26 -19.34
CA LEU A 166 -5.70 -0.72 -20.39
C LEU A 166 -4.78 0.39 -20.90
N PHE A 167 -5.31 1.60 -21.12
CA PHE A 167 -4.52 2.75 -21.51
C PHE A 167 -3.46 3.09 -20.45
N THR A 168 -3.88 3.17 -19.18
CA THR A 168 -2.97 3.45 -18.05
C THR A 168 -1.88 2.38 -17.95
N LEU A 169 -2.24 1.10 -18.06
CA LEU A 169 -1.28 -0.01 -18.04
C LEU A 169 -0.31 0.05 -19.22
N ALA A 170 -0.81 0.33 -20.43
CA ALA A 170 0.02 0.46 -21.62
C ALA A 170 1.05 1.60 -21.47
N VAL A 171 0.63 2.77 -20.96
CA VAL A 171 1.54 3.88 -20.69
C VAL A 171 2.58 3.50 -19.62
N ALA A 172 2.19 2.78 -18.56
CA ALA A 172 3.13 2.32 -17.55
C ALA A 172 4.19 1.36 -18.12
N VAL A 173 3.74 0.35 -18.88
CA VAL A 173 4.61 -0.66 -19.49
C VAL A 173 5.54 -0.03 -20.52
N ILE A 174 5.01 0.73 -21.49
CA ILE A 174 5.80 1.42 -22.52
C ILE A 174 6.74 2.44 -21.87
N GLY A 175 6.25 3.22 -20.90
CA GLY A 175 7.05 4.21 -20.18
C GLY A 175 8.24 3.56 -19.45
N SER A 176 8.03 2.43 -18.79
CA SER A 176 9.09 1.69 -18.10
C SER A 176 10.19 1.17 -19.03
N MET A 177 9.85 0.87 -20.28
CA MET A 177 10.79 0.34 -21.28
C MET A 177 11.51 1.42 -22.08
N TYR A 178 10.82 2.51 -22.45
CA TYR A 178 11.29 3.46 -23.45
C TYR A 178 11.66 4.85 -22.91
N PHE A 179 11.21 5.24 -21.72
CA PHE A 179 11.55 6.56 -21.19
C PHE A 179 13.04 6.68 -20.88
N LYS A 180 13.59 7.89 -21.06
CA LYS A 180 15.00 8.22 -20.83
C LYS A 180 15.11 9.41 -19.86
N GLY A 181 16.26 9.51 -19.19
CA GLY A 181 16.51 10.60 -18.23
C GLY A 181 15.58 10.51 -17.02
N ILE A 182 15.09 11.65 -16.55
CA ILE A 182 14.21 11.76 -15.37
C ILE A 182 12.92 10.95 -15.57
N LEU A 183 12.36 10.92 -16.79
CA LEU A 183 11.14 10.17 -17.09
C LEU A 183 11.30 8.65 -16.89
N SER A 184 12.52 8.12 -17.07
CA SER A 184 12.79 6.69 -16.80
C SER A 184 12.76 6.35 -15.31
N VAL A 185 12.89 7.36 -14.45
CA VAL A 185 12.82 7.20 -13.01
C VAL A 185 11.36 7.18 -12.55
N ILE A 186 10.47 7.95 -13.20
CA ILE A 186 9.07 8.18 -12.77
C ILE A 186 7.98 7.57 -13.70
N PRO A 187 8.14 6.40 -14.34
CA PRO A 187 7.20 5.92 -15.37
C PRO A 187 5.77 5.67 -14.83
N ILE A 188 5.65 5.22 -13.58
CA ILE A 188 4.35 4.99 -12.92
C ILE A 188 3.59 6.30 -12.73
N LEU A 189 4.27 7.38 -12.34
CA LEU A 189 3.65 8.70 -12.16
C LEU A 189 3.10 9.22 -13.48
N VAL A 190 3.87 9.09 -14.57
CA VAL A 190 3.42 9.48 -15.91
C VAL A 190 2.19 8.68 -16.33
N ALA A 191 2.17 7.38 -16.05
CA ALA A 191 1.03 6.52 -16.35
C ALA A 191 -0.24 6.94 -15.60
N ILE A 192 -0.14 7.23 -14.30
CA ILE A 192 -1.27 7.69 -13.48
C ILE A 192 -1.83 9.01 -14.02
N ILE A 193 -0.96 9.99 -14.33
CA ILE A 193 -1.38 11.29 -14.87
C ILE A 193 -2.06 11.10 -16.23
N ALA A 194 -1.45 10.33 -17.14
CA ALA A 194 -2.01 10.06 -18.45
C ALA A 194 -3.36 9.33 -18.34
N GLY A 195 -3.44 8.32 -17.47
CA GLY A 195 -4.65 7.58 -17.16
C GLY A 195 -5.79 8.46 -16.64
N TYR A 196 -5.48 9.38 -15.72
CA TYR A 196 -6.46 10.33 -15.18
C TYR A 196 -6.97 11.30 -16.26
N VAL A 197 -6.07 11.83 -17.10
CA VAL A 197 -6.46 12.69 -18.23
C VAL A 197 -7.35 11.92 -19.22
N PHE A 198 -7.01 10.67 -19.52
CA PHE A 198 -7.85 9.82 -20.36
C PHE A 198 -9.21 9.58 -19.72
N ALA A 199 -9.27 9.23 -18.44
CA ALA A 199 -10.53 9.04 -17.68
C ALA A 199 -11.43 10.29 -17.75
N PHE A 200 -10.82 11.48 -17.71
CA PHE A 200 -11.52 12.75 -17.85
C PHE A 200 -12.21 12.86 -19.23
N THR A 201 -11.51 12.50 -20.31
CA THR A 201 -12.11 12.48 -21.67
C THR A 201 -13.21 11.43 -21.83
N GLN A 202 -13.19 10.38 -21.00
CA GLN A 202 -14.20 9.33 -20.98
C GLN A 202 -15.41 9.68 -20.09
N GLY A 203 -15.43 10.86 -19.44
CA GLY A 203 -16.52 11.29 -18.57
C GLY A 203 -16.60 10.53 -17.24
N LEU A 204 -15.51 9.86 -16.82
CA LEU A 204 -15.46 9.07 -15.58
C LEU A 204 -15.13 9.90 -14.34
N VAL A 205 -14.70 11.15 -14.52
CA VAL A 205 -14.19 12.00 -13.45
C VAL A 205 -15.29 12.93 -12.95
N ASP A 206 -15.70 12.73 -11.70
CA ASP A 206 -16.56 13.67 -10.97
C ASP A 206 -15.72 14.59 -10.07
N LEU A 207 -15.81 15.90 -10.30
CA LEU A 207 -15.10 16.93 -9.54
C LEU A 207 -15.93 17.51 -8.39
N THR A 208 -17.18 17.11 -8.24
CA THR A 208 -18.07 17.58 -7.17
C THR A 208 -17.44 17.41 -5.78
N PRO A 209 -16.84 16.25 -5.43
CA PRO A 209 -16.21 16.07 -4.12
C PRO A 209 -15.01 16.99 -3.89
N VAL A 210 -14.32 17.40 -4.96
CA VAL A 210 -13.17 18.32 -4.89
C VAL A 210 -13.64 19.75 -4.64
N LEU A 211 -14.76 20.15 -5.26
CA LEU A 211 -15.34 21.48 -5.11
C LEU A 211 -15.98 21.68 -3.73
N GLU A 212 -16.57 20.63 -3.16
CA GLU A 212 -17.20 20.66 -1.84
C GLU A 212 -16.23 20.44 -0.68
N ALA A 213 -14.99 19.99 -0.97
CA ALA A 213 -14.00 19.74 0.05
C ALA A 213 -13.50 21.03 0.71
N ASN A 214 -13.38 20.98 2.03
CA ASN A 214 -12.69 22.02 2.78
C ASN A 214 -11.20 22.02 2.45
N TRP A 215 -10.59 23.21 2.36
CA TRP A 215 -9.14 23.37 2.15
C TRP A 215 -8.30 22.67 3.23
N PHE A 216 -8.78 22.68 4.47
CA PHE A 216 -8.19 21.96 5.58
C PHE A 216 -9.29 21.24 6.37
N ALA A 217 -9.14 19.94 6.53
CA ALA A 217 -9.99 19.12 7.38
C ALA A 217 -9.11 18.09 8.09
N LEU A 218 -9.33 17.92 9.39
CA LEU A 218 -8.75 16.79 10.10
C LEU A 218 -9.49 15.51 9.68
N PRO A 219 -8.78 14.39 9.44
CA PRO A 219 -9.44 13.11 9.25
C PRO A 219 -10.36 12.80 10.43
N PRO A 220 -11.51 12.14 10.21
CA PRO A 220 -12.38 11.74 11.30
C PRO A 220 -11.66 10.71 12.17
N PHE A 221 -11.19 11.15 13.33
CA PHE A 221 -10.54 10.25 14.27
C PHE A 221 -11.58 9.33 14.90
N GLU A 222 -11.33 8.03 14.79
CA GLU A 222 -12.13 7.01 15.43
C GLU A 222 -11.40 6.44 16.63
N THR A 223 -12.14 6.20 17.71
CA THR A 223 -11.57 5.64 18.94
C THR A 223 -11.60 4.11 18.88
N PRO A 224 -10.48 3.43 19.20
CA PRO A 224 -10.44 1.98 19.21
C PRO A 224 -11.21 1.42 20.41
N SER A 225 -11.94 0.33 20.19
CA SER A 225 -12.56 -0.48 21.24
C SER A 225 -11.92 -1.86 21.28
N PHE A 226 -11.60 -2.37 22.46
CA PHE A 226 -10.90 -3.65 22.59
C PHE A 226 -11.90 -4.81 22.73
N SER A 227 -12.12 -5.51 21.62
CA SER A 227 -12.94 -6.71 21.54
C SER A 227 -12.06 -7.93 21.37
N LEU A 228 -12.15 -8.90 22.29
CA LEU A 228 -11.32 -10.11 22.24
C LEU A 228 -11.52 -10.90 20.93
N PRO A 229 -12.76 -11.10 20.41
CA PRO A 229 -12.95 -11.73 19.10
C PRO A 229 -12.24 -11.00 17.95
N ALA A 230 -12.29 -9.67 17.90
CA ALA A 230 -11.62 -8.90 16.86
C ALA A 230 -10.09 -8.98 16.99
N ILE A 231 -9.57 -8.97 18.23
CA ILE A 231 -8.15 -9.12 18.52
C ILE A 231 -7.64 -10.50 18.08
N LEU A 232 -8.34 -11.58 18.43
CA LEU A 232 -7.93 -12.94 18.05
C LEU A 232 -7.97 -13.16 16.53
N LEU A 233 -8.79 -12.40 15.82
CA LEU A 233 -8.93 -12.48 14.38
C LEU A 233 -7.85 -11.67 13.65
N ILE A 234 -7.45 -10.52 14.18
CA ILE A 234 -6.50 -9.59 13.54
C ILE A 234 -5.06 -9.79 14.03
N ALA A 235 -4.83 -9.91 15.33
CA ALA A 235 -3.47 -9.90 15.91
C ALA A 235 -2.54 -11.01 15.39
N PRO A 236 -2.99 -12.26 15.15
CA PRO A 236 -2.10 -13.30 14.62
C PRO A 236 -1.53 -12.99 13.24
N VAL A 237 -2.23 -12.17 12.44
CA VAL A 237 -1.80 -11.76 11.09
C VAL A 237 -0.50 -10.96 11.16
N ALA A 238 -0.24 -10.26 12.27
CA ALA A 238 1.02 -9.55 12.48
C ALA A 238 2.23 -10.49 12.37
N VAL A 239 2.11 -11.74 12.80
CA VAL A 239 3.19 -12.73 12.68
C VAL A 239 3.52 -13.01 11.22
N VAL A 240 2.51 -13.10 10.35
CA VAL A 240 2.70 -13.29 8.90
C VAL A 240 3.31 -12.05 8.27
N SER A 241 2.83 -10.86 8.64
CA SER A 241 3.37 -9.60 8.13
C SER A 241 4.81 -9.32 8.61
N ILE A 242 5.22 -9.82 9.78
CA ILE A 242 6.62 -9.77 10.20
C ILE A 242 7.51 -10.47 9.16
N THR A 243 7.05 -11.62 8.63
CA THR A 243 7.77 -12.36 7.59
C THR A 243 7.95 -11.56 6.30
N GLU A 244 6.90 -10.85 5.90
CA GLU A 244 6.91 -9.93 4.76
C GLU A 244 7.90 -8.78 5.01
N HIS A 245 7.88 -8.17 6.19
CA HIS A 245 8.79 -7.08 6.55
C HIS A 245 10.27 -7.51 6.50
N ILE A 246 10.59 -8.70 7.02
CA ILE A 246 11.95 -9.26 6.97
C ILE A 246 12.34 -9.54 5.52
N GLY A 247 11.44 -10.12 4.72
CA GLY A 247 11.66 -10.36 3.30
C GLY A 247 12.01 -9.07 2.55
N HIS A 248 11.26 -7.99 2.81
CA HIS A 248 11.54 -6.69 2.22
C HIS A 248 12.92 -6.16 2.65
N LEU A 249 13.28 -6.26 3.93
CA LEU A 249 14.61 -5.83 4.41
C LEU A 249 15.74 -6.62 3.75
N LEU A 250 15.60 -7.94 3.63
CA LEU A 250 16.60 -8.79 2.96
C LEU A 250 16.77 -8.41 1.49
N VAL A 251 15.68 -8.08 0.79
CA VAL A 251 15.77 -7.61 -0.61
C VAL A 251 16.39 -6.23 -0.68
N THR A 252 16.03 -5.31 0.22
CA THR A 252 16.59 -3.94 0.27
C THR A 252 18.08 -3.94 0.61
N GLU A 253 18.57 -4.87 1.43
CA GLU A 253 20.01 -5.01 1.74
C GLU A 253 20.84 -5.47 0.52
N ASN A 254 20.23 -6.19 -0.41
CA ASN A 254 20.91 -6.74 -1.59
C ASN A 254 20.96 -5.78 -2.79
N ILE A 255 20.48 -4.54 -2.64
CA ILE A 255 20.46 -3.47 -3.66
C ILE A 255 21.59 -2.48 -3.36
#